data_AF-A0A3D1B0M4-F1
#
_entry.id   AF-A0A3D1B0M4-F1
#
_cell.length_a   1.000
_cell.length_b   1.000
_cell.length_c   1.000
_cell.angle_alpha   90.00
_cell.angle_beta   90.00
_cell.angle_gamma   90.00
#
_symmetry.space_group_name_H-M   'P 1'
#
loop_
_entity.id
_entity.type
_entity.pdbx_description
1 polymer ?
#
loop_
_entity_poly.entity_id
_entity_poly.type
_entity_poly.pdbx_seq_one_letter_code
_entity_poly.pdbx_strand_id
1 'polypeptide(L)'
;LGYSTALPAPPVVSDSQFGDGPGAVFIYGNDGVGVSDTQNNRILLFKPVSQWTTDRFTQHAVAVVGQPDFTSNLANRGFGETG
;
A
#
# COMPACT_ATOMS: atom_id res chain seq x y z
N LEU A 1 21.30 -15.64 17.82
CA LEU A 1 19.91 -15.20 17.59
C LEU A 1 19.85 -13.71 17.93
N GLY A 2 20.17 -12.86 16.96
CA GLY A 2 20.27 -11.42 17.17
C GLY A 2 18.92 -10.77 16.91
N TYR A 3 18.26 -10.31 17.96
CA TYR A 3 17.17 -9.35 17.82
C TYR A 3 17.81 -8.06 17.32
N SER A 4 17.73 -7.85 16.00
CA SER A 4 18.13 -6.60 15.38
C SER A 4 17.25 -5.51 15.98
N THR A 5 17.86 -4.50 16.60
CA THR A 5 17.21 -3.25 17.04
C THR A 5 16.84 -2.39 15.82
N ALA A 6 16.35 -3.04 14.76
CA ALA A 6 16.17 -2.50 13.43
C ALA A 6 15.14 -1.38 13.47
N LEU A 7 15.54 -0.24 12.90
CA LEU A 7 14.77 0.83 12.27
C LEU A 7 13.36 1.14 12.82
N PRO A 8 12.98 2.40 13.03
CA PRO A 8 11.61 2.73 13.40
C PRO A 8 10.63 2.00 12.48
N ALA A 9 9.58 1.41 13.07
CA ALA A 9 8.57 0.68 12.31
C ALA A 9 8.14 1.53 11.12
N PRO A 10 8.01 0.95 9.91
CA PRO A 10 7.59 1.70 8.74
C PRO A 10 6.30 2.47 9.03
N PRO A 11 6.11 3.67 8.45
CA PRO A 11 4.84 4.36 8.56
C PRO A 11 3.69 3.43 8.16
N VAL A 12 2.66 3.36 9.01
CA VAL A 12 1.48 2.49 8.82
C VAL A 12 0.80 2.77 7.47
N VAL A 13 0.89 4.02 7.00
CA VAL A 13 0.48 4.42 5.66
C VAL A 13 1.73 4.70 4.83
N SER A 14 2.07 3.76 3.97
CA SER A 14 3.19 3.84 3.03
C SER A 14 2.93 2.99 1.79
N ASP A 15 3.88 2.91 0.88
CA ASP A 15 3.77 2.12 -0.35
C ASP A 15 3.96 0.61 -0.12
N SER A 16 4.40 0.19 1.07
CA SER A 16 4.67 -1.21 1.42
C SER A 16 3.87 -1.72 2.62
N GLN A 17 2.95 -0.91 3.14
CA GLN A 17 2.08 -1.25 4.27
C GLN A 17 0.61 -1.12 3.88
N PHE A 18 -0.22 -1.95 4.50
CA PHE A 18 -1.68 -1.93 4.37
C PHE A 18 -2.30 -1.56 5.71
N GLY A 19 -3.53 -1.06 5.70
CA GLY A 19 -4.37 -1.01 6.89
C GLY A 19 -4.68 -2.40 7.43
N ASP A 20 -5.20 -2.47 8.65
CA ASP A 20 -5.48 -3.73 9.32
C ASP A 20 -6.60 -4.49 8.58
N GLY A 21 -6.23 -5.51 7.81
CA GLY A 21 -7.16 -6.26 6.96
C GLY A 21 -7.50 -5.53 5.65
N PRO A 22 -6.60 -5.55 4.64
CA PRO A 22 -6.95 -5.09 3.30
C PRO A 22 -8.12 -5.91 2.75
N GLY A 23 -9.06 -5.25 2.07
CA GLY A 23 -10.34 -5.85 1.70
C GLY A 23 -10.24 -6.88 0.59
N ALA A 24 -9.29 -6.73 -0.34
CA ALA A 24 -9.11 -7.66 -1.46
C ALA A 24 -7.72 -7.57 -2.09
N VAL A 25 -7.30 -8.67 -2.72
CA VAL A 25 -6.16 -8.75 -3.64
C VAL A 25 -6.68 -9.20 -5.00
N PHE A 26 -6.21 -8.58 -6.08
CA PHE A 26 -6.64 -8.88 -7.45
C PHE A 26 -5.50 -8.72 -8.45
N ILE A 27 -5.69 -9.25 -9.66
CA ILE A 27 -4.75 -9.09 -10.78
C ILE A 27 -5.27 -8.00 -11.72
N TYR A 28 -4.36 -7.20 -12.29
CA TYR A 28 -4.68 -6.16 -13.27
C TYR A 28 -3.65 -6.11 -14.40
N GLY A 29 -4.08 -5.65 -15.57
CA GLY A 29 -3.20 -5.45 -16.73
C GLY A 29 -2.40 -6.70 -17.09
N ASN A 30 -1.10 -6.53 -17.31
CA ASN A 30 -0.17 -7.63 -17.63
C ASN A 30 0.37 -8.28 -16.34
N ASP A 31 -0.50 -8.96 -15.59
CA ASP A 31 -0.21 -9.68 -14.35
C ASP A 31 0.25 -8.82 -13.15
N GLY A 32 -0.03 -7.53 -13.16
CA GLY A 32 0.18 -6.69 -11.98
C GLY A 32 -0.73 -7.11 -10.82
N VAL A 33 -0.30 -6.84 -9.59
CA VAL A 33 -1.10 -7.15 -8.39
C VAL A 33 -1.67 -5.87 -7.79
N GLY A 34 -2.98 -5.81 -7.61
CA GLY A 34 -3.67 -4.73 -6.93
C GLY A 34 -4.13 -5.17 -5.54
N VAL A 35 -4.00 -4.28 -4.56
CA VAL A 35 -4.51 -4.49 -3.20
C VAL A 35 -5.45 -3.35 -2.83
N SER A 36 -6.67 -3.70 -2.45
CA SER A 36 -7.66 -2.74 -1.93
C SER A 36 -7.39 -2.50 -0.44
N ASP A 37 -6.76 -1.37 -0.14
CA ASP A 37 -6.42 -0.94 1.22
C ASP A 37 -7.53 0.01 1.72
N THR A 38 -8.67 -0.59 2.04
CA THR A 38 -9.95 0.08 2.27
C THR A 38 -9.92 1.04 3.45
N GLN A 39 -9.21 0.69 4.53
CA GLN A 39 -9.06 1.58 5.69
C GLN A 39 -8.30 2.87 5.34
N ASN A 40 -7.42 2.81 4.34
CA ASN A 40 -6.65 3.95 3.87
C ASN A 40 -7.24 4.61 2.62
N ASN A 41 -8.48 4.27 2.25
CA ASN A 41 -9.20 4.86 1.13
C ASN A 41 -8.40 4.84 -0.19
N ARG A 42 -7.67 3.74 -0.44
CA ARG A 42 -6.75 3.62 -1.57
C ARG A 42 -6.66 2.21 -2.15
N ILE A 43 -6.18 2.13 -3.38
CA ILE A 43 -5.72 0.90 -4.02
C ILE A 43 -4.22 1.04 -4.25
N LEU A 44 -3.43 0.09 -3.77
CA LEU A 44 -2.00 -0.01 -4.06
C LEU A 44 -1.77 -0.96 -5.23
N LEU A 45 -0.95 -0.53 -6.18
CA LEU A 45 -0.64 -1.29 -7.38
C LEU A 45 0.82 -1.71 -7.36
N PHE A 46 1.06 -2.99 -7.50
CA PHE A 46 2.38 -3.61 -7.53
C PHE A 46 2.68 -4.13 -8.94
N LYS A 47 3.98 -4.28 -9.22
CA LYS A 47 4.45 -4.97 -10.43
C LYS A 47 4.01 -6.45 -10.41
N PRO A 48 4.13 -7.16 -11.55
CA PRO A 48 3.94 -8.59 -11.57
C PRO A 48 4.85 -9.32 -10.59
N VAL A 49 4.36 -10.43 -10.02
CA VAL A 49 5.09 -11.20 -8.99
C VAL A 49 6.46 -11.66 -9.47
N SER A 50 6.62 -11.93 -10.78
CA SER A 50 7.91 -12.28 -11.39
C SER A 50 8.98 -11.18 -11.30
N GLN A 51 8.60 -9.95 -10.96
CA GLN A 51 9.48 -8.80 -10.79
C GLN A 51 9.59 -8.35 -9.33
N TRP A 52 9.01 -9.10 -8.39
CA TRP A 52 9.13 -8.80 -6.97
C TRP A 52 10.53 -9.11 -6.48
N THR A 53 10.93 -8.40 -5.41
CA THR A 53 12.21 -8.68 -4.77
C THR A 53 12.14 -10.00 -4.01
N THR A 54 13.30 -10.55 -3.65
CA THR A 54 13.37 -11.75 -2.81
C THR A 54 13.13 -11.46 -1.33
N ASP A 55 12.91 -10.19 -0.95
CA ASP A 55 12.47 -9.87 0.41
C ASP A 55 11.09 -10.50 0.65
N ARG A 56 10.97 -11.21 1.76
CA ARG A 56 9.75 -11.91 2.15
C ARG A 56 8.76 -11.01 2.88
N PHE A 57 9.21 -9.88 3.38
CA PHE A 57 8.43 -8.99 4.23
C PHE A 57 8.00 -7.72 3.53
N THR A 58 8.78 -7.27 2.54
CA THR A 58 8.55 -5.97 1.91
C THR A 58 8.47 -6.09 0.40
N GLN A 59 7.39 -5.58 -0.16
CA GLN A 59 7.27 -5.26 -1.57
C GLN A 59 6.68 -3.87 -1.69
N HIS A 60 7.27 -3.06 -2.57
CA HIS A 60 6.89 -1.66 -2.75
C HIS A 60 5.87 -1.52 -3.88
N ALA A 61 4.78 -0.80 -3.62
CA ALA A 61 3.81 -0.42 -4.63
C ALA A 61 4.46 0.59 -5.60
N VAL A 62 4.10 0.49 -6.87
CA VAL A 62 4.58 1.41 -7.92
C VAL A 62 3.60 2.52 -8.23
N ALA A 63 2.34 2.36 -7.82
CA ALA A 63 1.32 3.39 -7.93
C ALA A 63 0.26 3.26 -6.84
N VAL A 64 -0.41 4.37 -6.57
CA VAL A 64 -1.55 4.46 -5.67
C VAL A 64 -2.72 5.10 -6.41
N VAL A 65 -3.91 4.54 -6.24
CA VAL A 65 -5.15 5.07 -6.80
C VAL A 65 -6.08 5.45 -5.66
N GLY A 66 -6.77 6.58 -5.81
CA GLY A 66 -7.69 7.12 -4.81
C GLY A 66 -7.07 8.23 -3.94
N GLN A 67 -5.76 8.20 -3.73
CA GLN A 67 -4.99 9.16 -2.93
C GLN A 67 -3.92 9.87 -3.79
N PRO A 68 -3.48 11.08 -3.41
CA PRO A 68 -2.46 11.83 -4.16
C PRO A 68 -1.05 11.23 -4.04
N ASP A 69 -0.77 10.49 -2.97
CA ASP A 69 0.52 9.89 -2.66
C ASP A 69 0.37 8.65 -1.76
N PHE A 70 1.49 8.00 -1.42
CA PHE A 70 1.52 6.77 -0.63
C PHE A 70 1.36 6.98 0.89
N THR A 71 1.30 8.23 1.34
CA THR A 71 1.22 8.60 2.77
C THR A 71 -0.13 9.25 3.14
N SER A 72 -0.90 9.68 2.15
CA SER A 72 -2.25 10.21 2.29
C SER A 72 -3.28 9.09 2.36
N ASN A 73 -4.29 9.23 3.24
CA ASN A 73 -5.31 8.19 3.45
C ASN A 73 -6.69 8.73 3.85
N LEU A 74 -6.93 10.04 3.78
CA LEU A 74 -8.18 10.64 4.23
C LEU A 74 -9.35 10.33 3.29
N ALA A 75 -10.55 10.22 3.87
CA ALA A 75 -11.79 10.13 3.10
C ALA A 75 -11.92 11.33 2.15
N ASN A 76 -12.38 11.09 0.92
CA ASN A 76 -12.49 12.11 -0.14
C ASN A 76 -11.20 12.92 -0.35
N ARG A 77 -10.02 12.32 -0.11
CA ARG A 77 -8.70 12.98 -0.15
C ARG A 77 -8.59 14.20 0.78
N GLY A 78 -9.39 14.23 1.84
CA GLY A 78 -9.47 15.35 2.77
C GLY A 78 -10.33 16.53 2.27
N PHE A 79 -10.95 16.44 1.09
CA PHE A 79 -11.91 17.44 0.63
C PHE A 79 -13.29 17.14 1.25
N GLY A 80 -13.53 17.70 2.43
CA GLY A 80 -14.88 17.83 2.96
C GLY A 80 -15.62 18.97 2.26
N GLU A 81 -16.94 18.86 2.10
CA GLU A 81 -17.77 19.99 1.70
C GLU A 81 -17.55 21.13 2.70
N THR A 82 -16.95 22.23 2.25
CA THR A 82 -17.00 23.48 3.00
C THR A 82 -18.40 24.03 2.82
N GLY A 83 -19.25 23.87 3.84
CA GLY A 83 -20.57 24.49 3.89
C GLY A 83 -20.52 26.01 3.82
#